data_AF-A0A8T0P1C6-F1
#
_entry.id   AF-A0A8T0P1C6-F1
#
_cell.length_a   1.000
_cell.length_b   1.000
_cell.length_c   1.000
_cell.angle_alpha   90.00
_cell.angle_beta   90.00
_cell.angle_gamma   90.00
#
_symmetry.space_group_name_H-M   'P 1'
#
loop_
_entity.id
_entity.type
_entity.pdbx_description
1 polymer ?
#
loop_
_entity_poly.entity_id
_entity_poly.type
_entity_poly.pdbx_seq_one_letter_code
_entity_poly.pdbx_strand_id
1 'polypeptide(L)'
;MASEKVETIVAGNYMEMERAGSGEASDGAGDDQAGGTAKASASRRGGGKALSSLFWHGGSVYDAWFSCASNQVAQVLLTLPYSFSQLGMASGIVFQLFYGLMGSWTAYLISVLYVEYRTRKEREKVDFRNHVIQWFEVLDGLLGKHWRNMGLFFNCTFLLFGSVIQLIACASNIYYINDKYDKRTWTYIFGACCATTVFIPSFHNYRIWSFLGLLMTTYTAWYLTIAAIVHGQVEGVTHSGPSKMVLYFTGATNILYTFGGHAVTVEIMHAMWKPQKFKLIYLAATLYVLTLTLPSAAAVYWAFGDALLDHSNAFSLLPRSGFRDAAVVLMLVHQFITFGFACTPESDRVL
;
A
#
# COMPACT_ATOMS: atom_id res chain seq x y z
N MET A 1 10.30 -10.79 36.80
CA MET A 1 10.27 -12.26 36.72
C MET A 1 9.20 -12.84 35.80
N ALA A 2 7.91 -12.43 35.85
CA ALA A 2 6.90 -12.95 34.91
C ALA A 2 7.04 -12.40 33.48
N SER A 3 7.30 -11.10 33.32
CA SER A 3 7.53 -10.44 32.02
C SER A 3 8.75 -11.00 31.29
N GLU A 4 9.84 -11.21 32.01
CA GLU A 4 11.11 -11.72 31.50
C GLU A 4 11.01 -13.19 31.05
N LYS A 5 10.24 -14.01 31.77
CA LYS A 5 9.94 -15.39 31.35
C LYS A 5 9.08 -15.42 30.08
N VAL A 6 8.14 -14.48 29.93
CA VAL A 6 7.32 -14.37 28.70
C VAL A 6 8.20 -13.95 27.51
N GLU A 7 9.08 -12.97 27.68
CA GLU A 7 10.03 -12.55 26.63
C GLU A 7 10.99 -13.68 26.24
N THR A 8 11.45 -14.49 27.20
CA THR A 8 12.38 -15.59 26.94
C THR A 8 11.69 -16.76 26.21
N ILE A 9 10.44 -17.07 26.55
CA ILE A 9 9.64 -18.10 25.85
C ILE A 9 9.27 -17.64 24.44
N VAL A 10 8.91 -16.36 24.29
CA VAL A 10 8.69 -15.72 22.98
C VAL A 10 9.99 -15.67 22.19
N ALA A 11 11.17 -15.49 22.78
CA ALA A 11 12.42 -15.60 22.03
C ALA A 11 12.71 -17.06 21.59
N GLY A 12 12.42 -18.04 22.44
CA GLY A 12 12.67 -19.47 22.19
C GLY A 12 11.93 -20.05 21.00
N ASN A 13 10.61 -19.82 20.89
CA ASN A 13 9.80 -20.32 19.77
C ASN A 13 10.20 -19.70 18.41
N TYR A 14 10.82 -18.52 18.41
CA TYR A 14 11.22 -17.82 17.19
C TYR A 14 12.61 -18.25 16.70
N MET A 15 13.49 -18.69 17.60
CA MET A 15 14.76 -19.35 17.23
C MET A 15 14.49 -20.74 16.58
N GLU A 16 13.42 -21.43 16.98
CA GLU A 16 12.96 -22.64 16.30
C GLU A 16 12.44 -22.36 14.88
N MET A 17 11.76 -21.24 14.66
CA MET A 17 11.39 -20.78 13.31
C MET A 17 12.60 -20.37 12.47
N GLU A 18 13.64 -19.76 13.05
CA GLU A 18 14.92 -19.51 12.36
C GLU A 18 15.59 -20.82 11.93
N ARG A 19 15.54 -21.86 12.78
CA ARG A 19 16.04 -23.21 12.42
C ARG A 19 15.18 -23.88 11.35
N ALA A 20 13.85 -23.83 11.45
CA ALA A 20 12.95 -24.44 10.47
C ALA A 20 13.06 -23.78 9.08
N GLY A 21 13.12 -22.44 9.02
CA GLY A 21 13.34 -21.70 7.77
C GLY A 21 14.74 -21.88 7.17
N SER A 22 15.74 -22.22 8.00
CA SER A 22 17.08 -22.60 7.54
C SER A 22 17.22 -24.09 7.18
N GLY A 23 16.36 -24.96 7.74
CA GLY A 23 16.41 -26.42 7.59
C GLY A 23 15.67 -26.94 6.35
N GLU A 24 14.67 -26.21 5.85
CA GLU A 24 14.09 -26.51 4.53
C GLU A 24 15.08 -26.29 3.36
N ALA A 25 16.24 -25.68 3.63
CA ALA A 25 17.34 -25.57 2.66
C ALA A 25 18.22 -26.83 2.56
N SER A 26 18.07 -27.84 3.42
CA SER A 26 18.88 -29.07 3.38
C SER A 26 18.11 -30.36 3.05
N ASP A 27 16.79 -30.42 3.26
CA ASP A 27 16.07 -31.70 3.26
C ASP A 27 15.27 -31.96 1.98
N GLY A 28 15.98 -31.86 0.85
CA GLY A 28 15.46 -32.21 -0.49
C GLY A 28 16.32 -33.22 -1.24
N ALA A 29 17.09 -34.06 -0.54
CA ALA A 29 17.87 -35.14 -1.16
C ALA A 29 17.28 -36.49 -0.74
N GLY A 30 16.26 -36.93 -1.49
CA GLY A 30 15.84 -38.32 -1.52
C GLY A 30 16.95 -39.17 -2.12
N ASP A 31 17.25 -40.25 -1.41
CA ASP A 31 18.22 -41.29 -1.72
C ASP A 31 17.81 -42.02 -3.02
N ASP A 32 18.65 -41.98 -4.05
CA ASP A 32 18.55 -42.88 -5.20
C ASP A 32 19.96 -43.17 -5.73
N GLN A 33 20.46 -44.36 -5.40
CA GLN A 33 21.62 -44.97 -6.03
C GLN A 33 21.25 -45.45 -7.44
N ALA A 34 21.93 -44.92 -8.47
CA ALA A 34 22.45 -45.72 -9.59
C ALA A 34 23.28 -44.87 -10.58
N GLY A 35 24.58 -45.15 -10.66
CA GLY A 35 25.35 -45.31 -11.91
C GLY A 35 25.58 -44.12 -12.87
N GLY A 36 26.85 -43.70 -12.98
CA GLY A 36 27.48 -43.46 -14.30
C GLY A 36 27.72 -42.01 -14.76
N THR A 37 28.95 -41.53 -14.54
CA THR A 37 29.77 -40.67 -15.43
C THR A 37 29.13 -39.43 -16.13
N ALA A 38 29.51 -38.23 -15.68
CA ALA A 38 30.20 -37.20 -16.50
C ALA A 38 30.44 -35.91 -15.71
N LYS A 39 31.72 -35.61 -15.46
CA LYS A 39 32.19 -34.28 -15.02
C LYS A 39 32.11 -33.32 -16.22
N ALA A 40 31.30 -32.26 -16.11
CA ALA A 40 31.61 -30.88 -16.58
C ALA A 40 30.33 -30.03 -16.62
N SER A 41 30.17 -29.11 -15.65
CA SER A 41 29.55 -27.77 -15.80
C SER A 41 29.14 -27.16 -14.45
N ALA A 42 30.00 -27.28 -13.44
CA ALA A 42 29.82 -26.54 -12.18
C ALA A 42 30.34 -25.10 -12.35
N SER A 43 29.54 -24.20 -12.94
CA SER A 43 29.80 -22.75 -12.83
C SER A 43 28.62 -21.82 -13.17
N ARG A 44 27.53 -22.27 -13.79
CA ARG A 44 26.46 -21.36 -14.28
C ARG A 44 25.09 -21.45 -13.58
N ARG A 45 24.94 -22.31 -12.56
CA ARG A 45 23.61 -22.63 -11.99
C ARG A 45 23.28 -21.95 -10.64
N GLY A 46 24.23 -21.23 -10.04
CA GLY A 46 24.07 -20.59 -8.73
C GLY A 46 23.39 -19.21 -8.75
N GLY A 47 23.66 -18.39 -9.78
CA GLY A 47 23.12 -17.02 -9.86
C GLY A 47 21.60 -16.97 -10.07
N GLY A 48 21.06 -17.88 -10.89
CA GLY A 48 19.63 -17.91 -11.21
C GLY A 48 18.74 -18.27 -10.02
N LYS A 49 19.16 -19.23 -9.18
CA LYS A 49 18.42 -19.61 -7.96
C LYS A 49 18.53 -18.57 -6.86
N ALA A 50 19.65 -17.86 -6.74
CA ALA A 50 19.82 -16.78 -5.77
C ALA A 50 19.03 -15.52 -6.14
N LEU A 51 18.96 -15.17 -7.42
CA LEU A 51 18.08 -14.12 -7.94
C LEU A 51 16.61 -14.53 -7.81
N SER A 52 16.28 -15.79 -8.12
CA SER A 52 14.93 -16.29 -7.93
C SER A 52 14.54 -16.34 -6.44
N SER A 53 15.40 -16.77 -5.53
CA SER A 53 15.09 -16.74 -4.10
C SER A 53 15.00 -15.31 -3.57
N LEU A 54 15.84 -14.39 -4.06
CA LEU A 54 15.79 -12.97 -3.68
C LEU A 54 14.53 -12.28 -4.17
N PHE A 55 13.99 -12.63 -5.34
CA PHE A 55 12.77 -12.03 -5.89
C PHE A 55 11.48 -12.78 -5.52
N TRP A 56 11.55 -14.09 -5.23
CA TRP A 56 10.38 -14.96 -5.08
C TRP A 56 10.15 -15.52 -3.68
N HIS A 57 11.09 -15.43 -2.73
CA HIS A 57 10.79 -15.68 -1.30
C HIS A 57 10.45 -14.37 -0.58
N GLY A 58 9.17 -14.20 -0.25
CA GLY A 58 8.64 -13.03 0.46
C GLY A 58 8.68 -13.17 1.98
N GLY A 59 8.54 -12.04 2.67
CA GLY A 59 8.43 -11.96 4.14
C GLY A 59 9.54 -11.16 4.81
N SER A 60 10.43 -10.57 4.01
CA SER A 60 11.46 -9.67 4.51
C SER A 60 10.87 -8.34 4.99
N VAL A 61 11.66 -7.62 5.79
CA VAL A 61 11.34 -6.27 6.24
C VAL A 61 11.14 -5.29 5.07
N TYR A 62 11.90 -5.48 3.98
CA TYR A 62 11.80 -4.65 2.79
C TYR A 62 10.50 -4.89 2.04
N ASP A 63 10.05 -6.14 1.94
CA ASP A 63 8.79 -6.48 1.28
C ASP A 63 7.62 -5.79 2.00
N ALA A 64 7.58 -5.91 3.34
CA ALA A 64 6.58 -5.24 4.16
C ALA A 64 6.64 -3.71 4.01
N TRP A 65 7.85 -3.13 3.91
CA TRP A 65 8.02 -1.70 3.71
C TRP A 65 7.49 -1.24 2.34
N PHE A 66 7.86 -1.93 1.25
CA PHE A 66 7.38 -1.63 -0.11
C PHE A 66 5.85 -1.68 -0.17
N SER A 67 5.26 -2.71 0.43
CA SER A 67 3.81 -2.88 0.48
C SER A 67 3.12 -1.81 1.31
N CYS A 68 3.65 -1.47 2.48
CA CYS A 68 3.09 -0.40 3.31
C CYS A 68 3.19 0.97 2.62
N ALA A 69 4.32 1.27 1.99
CA ALA A 69 4.54 2.56 1.33
C ALA A 69 3.67 2.69 0.06
N SER A 70 3.60 1.64 -0.77
CA SER A 70 2.77 1.64 -1.97
C SER A 70 1.27 1.67 -1.66
N ASN A 71 0.83 1.09 -0.54
CA ASN A 71 -0.59 1.10 -0.19
C ASN A 71 -1.06 2.44 0.42
N GLN A 72 -0.15 3.20 1.04
CA GLN A 72 -0.45 4.53 1.59
C GLN A 72 -0.54 5.61 0.49
N VAL A 73 0.19 5.44 -0.63
CA VAL A 73 0.21 6.43 -1.71
C VAL A 73 -0.42 5.83 -2.95
N ALA A 74 -1.65 6.26 -3.25
CA ALA A 74 -2.36 5.87 -4.46
C ALA A 74 -2.98 7.11 -5.13
N GLN A 75 -4.24 7.05 -5.55
CA GLN A 75 -4.94 8.17 -6.17
C GLN A 75 -4.90 9.46 -5.34
N VAL A 76 -4.83 9.34 -4.01
CA VAL A 76 -4.81 10.48 -3.09
C VAL A 76 -3.66 11.45 -3.39
N LEU A 77 -2.53 10.97 -3.90
CA LEU A 77 -1.40 11.81 -4.30
C LEU A 77 -1.81 12.93 -5.28
N LEU A 78 -2.72 12.62 -6.21
CA LEU A 78 -3.21 13.56 -7.22
C LEU A 78 -4.27 14.53 -6.68
N THR A 79 -4.89 14.22 -5.54
CA THR A 79 -5.95 15.03 -4.92
C THR A 79 -5.47 15.80 -3.68
N LEU A 80 -4.28 15.50 -3.15
CA LEU A 80 -3.70 16.24 -2.02
C LEU A 80 -3.50 17.74 -2.28
N PRO A 81 -3.04 18.21 -3.46
CA PRO A 81 -2.99 19.64 -3.74
C PRO A 81 -4.36 20.31 -3.63
N TYR A 82 -5.41 19.64 -4.09
CA TYR A 82 -6.79 20.10 -3.91
C TYR A 82 -7.20 20.16 -2.43
N SER A 83 -6.81 19.19 -1.61
CA SER A 83 -7.02 19.29 -0.17
C SER A 83 -6.28 20.46 0.46
N PHE A 84 -5.10 20.80 -0.02
CA PHE A 84 -4.35 21.97 0.44
C PHE A 84 -5.05 23.28 0.05
N SER A 85 -5.70 23.36 -1.12
CA SER A 85 -6.52 24.53 -1.46
C SER A 85 -7.80 24.64 -0.61
N GLN A 86 -8.38 23.51 -0.20
CA GLN A 86 -9.54 23.50 0.70
C GLN A 86 -9.21 23.89 2.15
N LEU A 87 -8.02 23.50 2.64
CA LEU A 87 -7.61 23.61 4.04
C LEU A 87 -6.70 24.82 4.32
N GLY A 88 -6.00 25.30 3.29
CA GLY A 88 -4.83 26.15 3.41
C GLY A 88 -3.55 25.36 3.70
N MET A 89 -2.39 25.97 3.38
CA MET A 89 -1.07 25.34 3.49
C MET A 89 -0.77 24.84 4.91
N ALA A 90 -0.96 25.69 5.91
CA ALA A 90 -0.64 25.38 7.30
C ALA A 90 -1.46 24.18 7.80
N SER A 91 -2.78 24.22 7.65
CA SER A 91 -3.68 23.15 8.03
C SER A 91 -3.38 21.86 7.25
N GLY A 92 -3.08 21.96 5.95
CA GLY A 92 -2.69 20.82 5.11
C GLY A 92 -1.45 20.10 5.65
N ILE A 93 -0.39 20.86 5.98
CA ILE A 93 0.84 20.31 6.57
C ILE A 93 0.56 19.69 7.96
N VAL A 94 -0.16 20.42 8.83
CA VAL A 94 -0.48 19.94 10.17
C VAL A 94 -1.28 18.65 10.11
N PHE A 95 -2.31 18.55 9.26
CA PHE A 95 -3.11 17.34 9.12
C PHE A 95 -2.32 16.19 8.50
N GLN A 96 -1.41 16.43 7.54
CA GLN A 96 -0.54 15.36 7.05
C GLN A 96 0.34 14.77 8.15
N LEU A 97 0.98 15.62 8.97
CA LEU A 97 1.82 15.16 10.08
C LEU A 97 0.98 14.47 11.16
N PHE A 98 -0.14 15.07 11.54
CA PHE A 98 -1.03 14.55 12.57
C PHE A 98 -1.64 13.20 12.16
N TYR A 99 -2.21 13.09 10.95
CA TYR A 99 -2.78 11.84 10.47
C TYR A 99 -1.72 10.78 10.18
N GLY A 100 -0.51 11.15 9.75
CA GLY A 100 0.61 10.23 9.64
C GLY A 100 1.03 9.64 10.99
N LEU A 101 1.12 10.47 12.03
CA LEU A 101 1.42 10.03 13.40
C LEU A 101 0.29 9.17 13.97
N MET A 102 -0.97 9.59 13.82
CA MET A 102 -2.12 8.79 14.25
C MET A 102 -2.20 7.46 13.50
N GLY A 103 -1.99 7.44 12.18
CA GLY A 103 -1.96 6.21 11.38
C GLY A 103 -0.83 5.26 11.81
N SER A 104 0.34 5.79 12.15
CA SER A 104 1.44 5.01 12.72
C SER A 104 1.10 4.45 14.10
N TRP A 105 0.44 5.25 14.94
CA TRP A 105 -0.02 4.81 16.26
C TRP A 105 -1.08 3.71 16.17
N THR A 106 -2.08 3.86 15.31
CA THR A 106 -3.10 2.82 15.11
C THR A 106 -2.49 1.54 14.51
N ALA A 107 -1.54 1.65 13.58
CA ALA A 107 -0.80 0.50 13.07
C ALA A 107 0.03 -0.20 14.17
N TYR A 108 0.61 0.55 15.11
CA TYR A 108 1.26 -0.01 16.29
C TYR A 108 0.27 -0.80 17.16
N LEU A 109 -0.91 -0.25 17.45
CA LEU A 109 -1.94 -0.95 18.23
C LEU A 109 -2.38 -2.24 17.53
N ILE A 110 -2.63 -2.20 16.23
CA ILE A 110 -3.01 -3.39 15.44
C ILE A 110 -1.88 -4.43 15.47
N SER A 111 -0.60 -4.01 15.41
CA SER A 111 0.54 -4.90 15.52
C SER A 111 0.60 -5.64 16.87
N VAL A 112 0.32 -4.93 17.96
CA VAL A 112 0.24 -5.54 19.30
C VAL A 112 -0.91 -6.55 19.37
N LEU A 113 -2.10 -6.19 18.87
CA LEU A 113 -3.26 -7.07 18.85
C LEU A 113 -3.02 -8.33 18.01
N TYR A 114 -2.39 -8.19 16.85
CA TYR A 114 -2.02 -9.31 15.99
C TYR A 114 -1.06 -10.28 16.68
N VAL A 115 0.03 -9.77 17.28
CA VAL A 115 1.02 -10.61 17.96
C VAL A 115 0.39 -11.34 19.15
N GLU A 116 -0.48 -10.66 19.90
CA GLU A 116 -1.22 -11.28 21.00
C GLU A 116 -2.15 -12.40 20.52
N TYR A 117 -2.95 -12.14 19.48
CA TYR A 117 -3.83 -13.15 18.88
C TYR A 117 -3.04 -14.37 18.39
N ARG A 118 -1.96 -14.14 17.64
CA ARG A 118 -1.09 -15.20 17.13
C ARG A 118 -0.48 -16.02 18.27
N THR A 119 0.03 -15.36 19.29
CA THR A 119 0.63 -16.03 20.46
C THR A 119 -0.39 -16.91 21.20
N ARG A 120 -1.65 -16.48 21.33
CA ARG A 120 -2.72 -17.31 21.91
C ARG A 120 -3.00 -18.54 21.06
N LYS A 121 -3.10 -18.39 19.75
CA LYS A 121 -3.38 -19.49 18.82
C LYS A 121 -2.25 -20.49 18.72
N GLU A 122 -1.00 -20.03 18.77
CA GLU A 122 0.18 -20.90 18.85
C GLU A 122 0.20 -21.71 20.16
N ARG A 123 -0.23 -21.13 21.30
CA ARG A 123 -0.41 -21.88 22.56
C ARG A 123 -1.52 -22.93 22.48
N GLU A 124 -2.55 -22.67 21.68
CA GLU A 124 -3.61 -23.64 21.35
C GLU A 124 -3.17 -24.68 20.29
N LYS A 125 -1.90 -24.63 19.83
CA LYS A 125 -1.33 -25.50 18.80
C LYS A 125 -2.02 -25.42 17.43
N VAL A 126 -2.58 -24.25 17.09
CA VAL A 126 -3.11 -23.97 15.75
C VAL A 126 -1.94 -23.68 14.79
N ASP A 127 -1.92 -24.37 13.65
CA ASP A 127 -0.97 -24.13 12.56
C ASP A 127 -1.57 -23.18 11.51
N PHE A 128 -0.73 -22.29 10.97
CA PHE A 128 -1.10 -21.27 10.00
C PHE A 128 -0.38 -21.41 8.65
N ARG A 129 0.33 -22.51 8.40
CA ARG A 129 1.09 -22.71 7.14
C ARG A 129 0.28 -22.50 5.85
N ASN A 130 -1.01 -22.83 5.88
CA ASN A 130 -1.92 -22.71 4.73
C ASN A 130 -3.04 -21.69 4.97
N HIS A 131 -2.90 -20.80 5.97
CA HIS A 131 -3.95 -19.85 6.34
C HIS A 131 -3.39 -18.48 6.68
N VAL A 132 -3.70 -17.49 5.85
CA VAL A 132 -3.35 -16.10 6.12
C VAL A 132 -4.32 -15.53 7.14
N ILE A 133 -3.81 -15.21 8.34
CA ILE A 133 -4.62 -14.55 9.39
C ILE A 133 -5.16 -13.22 8.85
N GLN A 134 -6.47 -13.01 8.96
CA GLN A 134 -7.13 -11.79 8.51
C GLN A 134 -7.52 -10.89 9.69
N TRP A 135 -7.76 -9.60 9.40
CA TRP A 135 -8.07 -8.62 10.43
C TRP A 135 -9.34 -8.95 11.23
N PHE A 136 -10.39 -9.47 10.59
CA PHE A 136 -11.63 -9.86 11.29
C PHE A 136 -11.44 -11.08 12.20
N GLU A 137 -10.48 -11.96 11.93
CA GLU A 137 -10.18 -13.12 12.78
C GLU A 137 -9.50 -12.71 14.08
N VAL A 138 -8.60 -11.72 13.98
CA VAL A 138 -8.00 -11.07 15.15
C VAL A 138 -9.08 -10.45 16.03
N LEU A 139 -10.07 -9.78 15.42
CA LEU A 139 -11.21 -9.24 16.16
C LEU A 139 -12.06 -10.34 16.81
N ASP A 140 -12.34 -11.44 16.09
CA ASP A 140 -13.13 -12.55 16.63
C ASP A 140 -12.45 -13.18 17.85
N GLY A 141 -11.15 -13.46 17.75
CA GLY A 141 -10.42 -14.12 18.83
C GLY A 141 -10.15 -13.26 20.06
N LEU A 142 -10.15 -11.92 19.92
CA LEU A 142 -9.88 -11.00 21.03
C LEU A 142 -11.14 -10.38 21.63
N LEU A 143 -12.16 -10.09 20.80
CA LEU A 143 -13.33 -9.32 21.20
C LEU A 143 -14.66 -10.08 20.97
N GLY A 144 -14.64 -11.15 20.17
CA GLY A 144 -15.79 -12.01 19.90
C GLY A 144 -16.57 -11.67 18.63
N LYS A 145 -17.56 -12.53 18.34
CA LYS A 145 -18.29 -12.60 17.07
C LYS A 145 -19.00 -11.31 16.65
N HIS A 146 -19.48 -10.50 17.59
CA HIS A 146 -20.13 -9.23 17.27
C HIS A 146 -19.16 -8.25 16.61
N TRP A 147 -17.96 -8.13 17.18
CA TRP A 147 -16.89 -7.27 16.66
C TRP A 147 -16.31 -7.79 15.35
N ARG A 148 -16.22 -9.12 15.19
CA ARG A 148 -15.89 -9.72 13.88
C ARG A 148 -16.84 -9.23 12.79
N ASN A 149 -18.15 -9.33 13.01
CA ASN A 149 -19.13 -8.99 11.99
C ASN A 149 -19.15 -7.47 11.70
N MET A 150 -19.03 -6.63 12.73
CA MET A 150 -18.86 -5.18 12.55
C MET A 150 -17.60 -4.86 11.76
N GLY A 151 -16.48 -5.51 12.11
CA GLY A 151 -15.21 -5.34 11.41
C GLY A 151 -15.30 -5.73 9.94
N LEU A 152 -15.86 -6.91 9.65
CA LEU A 152 -16.07 -7.37 8.28
C LEU A 152 -16.94 -6.39 7.48
N PHE A 153 -18.03 -5.89 8.07
CA PHE A 153 -18.88 -4.89 7.42
C PHE A 153 -18.10 -3.62 7.05
N PHE A 154 -17.31 -3.06 7.97
CA PHE A 154 -16.49 -1.89 7.70
C PHE A 154 -15.38 -2.17 6.68
N ASN A 155 -14.73 -3.35 6.74
CA ASN A 155 -13.67 -3.70 5.80
C ASN A 155 -14.21 -3.88 4.37
N CYS A 156 -15.29 -4.65 4.19
CA CYS A 156 -15.94 -4.81 2.90
C CYS A 156 -16.42 -3.46 2.34
N THR A 157 -16.96 -2.58 3.19
CA THR A 157 -17.38 -1.23 2.78
C THR A 157 -16.17 -0.41 2.32
N PHE A 158 -15.08 -0.42 3.08
CA PHE A 158 -13.86 0.29 2.75
C PHE A 158 -13.24 -0.19 1.44
N LEU A 159 -13.14 -1.51 1.24
CA LEU A 159 -12.62 -2.11 0.01
C LEU A 159 -13.50 -1.79 -1.21
N LEU A 160 -14.83 -1.88 -1.07
CA LEU A 160 -15.77 -1.53 -2.15
C LEU A 160 -15.59 -0.07 -2.60
N PHE A 161 -15.60 0.89 -1.66
CA PHE A 161 -15.42 2.29 -2.00
C PHE A 161 -13.99 2.57 -2.49
N GLY A 162 -12.98 1.87 -1.96
CA GLY A 162 -11.62 1.89 -2.46
C GLY A 162 -11.55 1.52 -3.94
N SER A 163 -12.16 0.41 -4.35
CA SER A 163 -12.25 -0.01 -5.76
C SER A 163 -12.95 1.03 -6.64
N VAL A 164 -14.05 1.63 -6.16
CA VAL A 164 -14.75 2.70 -6.88
C VAL A 164 -13.85 3.93 -7.08
N ILE A 165 -13.10 4.33 -6.05
CA ILE A 165 -12.15 5.45 -6.14
C ILE A 165 -11.05 5.15 -7.17
N GLN A 166 -10.48 3.95 -7.16
CA GLN A 166 -9.46 3.57 -8.17
C GLN A 166 -10.03 3.56 -9.59
N LEU A 167 -11.28 3.13 -9.76
CA LEU A 167 -11.92 3.12 -11.07
C LEU A 167 -12.15 4.55 -11.61
N ILE A 168 -12.67 5.45 -10.76
CA ILE A 168 -12.85 6.87 -11.11
C ILE A 168 -11.50 7.53 -11.39
N ALA A 169 -10.46 7.15 -10.66
CA ALA A 169 -9.10 7.62 -10.86
C ALA A 169 -8.54 7.26 -12.23
N CYS A 170 -8.67 5.99 -12.65
CA CYS A 170 -8.26 5.54 -13.99
C CYS A 170 -8.93 6.39 -15.07
N ALA A 171 -10.25 6.58 -14.96
CA ALA A 171 -11.02 7.38 -15.91
C ALA A 171 -10.64 8.86 -15.92
N SER A 172 -10.34 9.42 -14.74
CA SER A 172 -9.87 10.80 -14.61
C SER A 172 -8.50 10.99 -15.25
N ASN A 173 -7.58 10.04 -15.05
CA ASN A 173 -6.21 10.11 -15.56
C ASN A 173 -6.17 9.94 -17.08
N ILE A 174 -6.84 8.92 -17.64
CA ILE A 174 -6.86 8.72 -19.10
C ILE A 174 -7.47 9.91 -19.85
N TYR A 175 -8.46 10.58 -19.25
CA TYR A 175 -9.10 11.75 -19.84
C TYR A 175 -8.10 12.89 -20.11
N TYR A 176 -7.04 12.99 -19.31
CA TYR A 176 -5.99 14.00 -19.50
C TYR A 176 -4.97 13.67 -20.58
N ILE A 177 -5.01 12.44 -21.12
CA ILE A 177 -4.28 12.00 -22.32
C ILE A 177 -5.21 12.03 -23.54
N ASN A 178 -6.44 11.54 -23.38
CA ASN A 178 -7.41 11.37 -24.46
C ASN A 178 -8.80 11.85 -23.99
N ASP A 179 -9.17 13.04 -24.45
CA ASP A 179 -10.42 13.73 -24.13
C ASP A 179 -11.56 13.42 -25.13
N LYS A 180 -11.38 12.45 -26.04
CA LYS A 180 -12.40 12.04 -27.03
C LYS A 180 -13.70 11.57 -26.37
N TYR A 181 -13.60 10.94 -25.20
CA TYR A 181 -14.75 10.49 -24.41
C TYR A 181 -14.83 11.26 -23.10
N ASP A 182 -16.04 11.45 -22.59
CA ASP A 182 -16.24 12.02 -21.27
C ASP A 182 -15.77 11.06 -20.17
N LYS A 183 -15.47 11.61 -18.98
CA LYS A 183 -14.95 10.81 -17.86
C LYS A 183 -15.85 9.63 -17.50
N ARG A 184 -17.18 9.75 -17.64
CA ARG A 184 -18.12 8.65 -17.34
C ARG A 184 -17.99 7.51 -18.34
N THR A 185 -17.87 7.80 -19.63
CA THR A 185 -17.64 6.77 -20.65
C THR A 185 -16.30 6.06 -20.43
N TRP A 186 -15.24 6.81 -20.08
CA TRP A 186 -13.97 6.22 -19.68
C TRP A 186 -14.10 5.33 -18.44
N THR A 187 -14.91 5.70 -17.45
CA THR A 187 -15.20 4.86 -16.28
C THR A 187 -15.83 3.52 -16.69
N TYR A 188 -16.76 3.50 -17.65
CA TYR A 188 -17.34 2.24 -18.12
C TYR A 188 -16.33 1.35 -18.84
N ILE A 189 -15.48 1.94 -19.68
CA ILE A 189 -14.41 1.22 -20.40
C ILE A 189 -13.42 0.61 -19.40
N PHE A 190 -12.88 1.43 -18.49
CA PHE A 190 -11.97 0.94 -17.47
C PHE A 190 -12.65 -0.01 -16.51
N GLY A 191 -13.96 0.13 -16.27
CA GLY A 191 -14.74 -0.77 -15.44
C GLY A 191 -14.78 -2.17 -16.05
N ALA A 192 -15.03 -2.26 -17.35
CA ALA A 192 -14.97 -3.52 -18.08
C ALA A 192 -13.56 -4.13 -18.06
N CYS A 193 -12.51 -3.32 -18.26
CA CYS A 193 -11.12 -3.80 -18.18
C CYS A 193 -10.77 -4.29 -16.77
N CYS A 194 -11.10 -3.52 -15.74
CA CYS A 194 -10.85 -3.86 -14.35
C CYS A 194 -11.65 -5.09 -13.91
N ALA A 195 -12.88 -5.30 -14.40
CA ALA A 195 -13.64 -6.51 -14.11
C ALA A 195 -12.94 -7.79 -14.55
N THR A 196 -12.07 -7.73 -15.57
CA THR A 196 -11.28 -8.90 -16.00
C THR A 196 -10.26 -9.36 -14.96
N THR A 197 -9.91 -8.51 -13.97
CA THR A 197 -8.97 -8.90 -12.91
C THR A 197 -9.54 -9.98 -11.99
N VAL A 198 -10.86 -10.18 -11.97
CA VAL A 198 -11.50 -11.28 -11.25
C VAL A 198 -11.06 -12.65 -11.79
N PHE A 199 -10.65 -12.72 -13.06
CA PHE A 199 -10.16 -13.95 -13.68
C PHE A 199 -8.66 -14.19 -13.50
N ILE A 200 -7.96 -13.31 -12.77
CA ILE A 200 -6.54 -13.46 -12.46
C ILE A 200 -6.44 -14.17 -11.10
N PRO A 201 -6.25 -15.50 -11.06
CA PRO A 201 -6.13 -16.21 -9.80
C PRO A 201 -4.86 -15.76 -9.07
N SER A 202 -5.08 -15.13 -7.91
CA SER A 202 -4.12 -14.76 -6.89
C SER A 202 -2.86 -14.00 -7.36
N PHE A 203 -2.64 -12.81 -6.82
CA PHE A 203 -1.38 -12.07 -6.99
C PHE A 203 -0.25 -12.75 -6.19
N HIS A 204 0.19 -13.95 -6.61
CA HIS A 204 1.27 -14.72 -5.99
C HIS A 204 2.58 -13.93 -5.83
N ASN A 205 2.76 -12.88 -6.64
CA ASN A 205 3.96 -12.04 -6.64
C ASN A 205 3.68 -10.62 -6.10
N TYR A 206 3.07 -10.52 -4.91
CA TYR A 206 2.75 -9.26 -4.24
C TYR A 206 3.93 -8.25 -4.18
N ARG A 207 5.17 -8.76 -4.10
CA ARG A 207 6.40 -7.98 -4.04
C ARG A 207 6.68 -7.14 -5.28
N ILE A 208 6.60 -7.71 -6.48
CA ILE A 208 6.95 -6.98 -7.71
C ILE A 208 5.96 -5.85 -7.98
N TRP A 209 4.68 -6.11 -7.71
CA TRP A 209 3.61 -5.13 -7.85
C TRP A 209 3.72 -4.00 -6.82
N SER A 210 4.07 -4.31 -5.57
CA SER A 210 4.33 -3.29 -4.54
C SER A 210 5.55 -2.42 -4.88
N PHE A 211 6.62 -3.02 -5.41
CA PHE A 211 7.81 -2.29 -5.84
C PHE A 211 7.53 -1.37 -7.05
N LEU A 212 6.84 -1.89 -8.07
CA LEU A 212 6.42 -1.09 -9.23
C LEU A 212 5.47 0.02 -8.79
N GLY A 213 4.55 -0.27 -7.88
CA GLY A 213 3.63 0.69 -7.27
C GLY A 213 4.38 1.88 -6.66
N LEU A 214 5.38 1.58 -5.84
CA LEU A 214 6.24 2.59 -5.24
C LEU A 214 6.99 3.43 -6.29
N LEU A 215 7.54 2.81 -7.32
CA LEU A 215 8.28 3.52 -8.38
C LEU A 215 7.37 4.50 -9.14
N MET A 216 6.17 4.05 -9.51
CA MET A 216 5.18 4.87 -10.24
C MET A 216 4.73 6.09 -9.42
N THR A 217 4.47 5.90 -8.13
CA THR A 217 4.05 6.96 -7.22
C THR A 217 5.18 7.92 -6.86
N THR A 218 6.41 7.40 -6.67
CA THR A 218 7.61 8.23 -6.47
C THR A 218 7.84 9.15 -7.65
N TYR A 219 7.87 8.59 -8.87
CA TYR A 219 8.07 9.37 -10.09
C TYR A 219 7.03 10.46 -10.21
N THR A 220 5.76 10.10 -9.97
CA THR A 220 4.64 11.05 -10.07
C THR A 220 4.76 12.17 -9.03
N ALA A 221 5.02 11.84 -7.77
CA ALA A 221 5.12 12.84 -6.70
C ALA A 221 6.24 13.85 -6.96
N TRP A 222 7.42 13.37 -7.36
CA TRP A 222 8.55 14.22 -7.67
C TRP A 222 8.35 14.99 -8.98
N TYR A 223 7.70 14.39 -9.98
CA TYR A 223 7.28 15.11 -11.17
C TYR A 223 6.34 16.28 -10.81
N LEU A 224 5.30 16.06 -10.01
CA LEU A 224 4.38 17.13 -9.59
C LEU A 224 5.13 18.26 -8.87
N THR A 225 6.04 17.89 -7.96
CA THR A 225 6.84 18.85 -7.19
C THR A 225 7.71 19.70 -8.11
N ILE A 226 8.51 19.05 -8.97
CA ILE A 226 9.45 19.74 -9.86
C ILE A 226 8.70 20.56 -10.92
N ALA A 227 7.66 19.99 -11.53
CA ALA A 227 6.89 20.66 -12.57
C ALA A 227 6.18 21.91 -12.02
N ALA A 228 5.63 21.86 -10.81
CA ALA A 228 5.02 23.02 -10.17
C ALA A 228 6.05 24.12 -9.82
N ILE A 229 7.23 23.73 -9.32
CA ILE A 229 8.32 24.69 -9.01
C ILE A 229 8.83 25.34 -10.30
N VAL A 230 9.06 24.56 -11.36
CA VAL A 230 9.57 25.05 -12.65
C VAL A 230 8.53 25.92 -13.36
N HIS A 231 7.25 25.55 -13.28
CA HIS A 231 6.15 26.37 -13.79
C HIS A 231 6.09 27.72 -13.07
N GLY A 232 6.37 27.74 -11.77
CA GLY A 232 6.23 28.92 -10.94
C GLY A 232 4.77 29.24 -10.62
N GLN A 233 4.56 30.29 -9.83
CA GLN A 233 3.22 30.77 -9.52
C GLN A 233 2.55 31.34 -10.76
N VAL A 234 1.29 30.95 -10.97
CA VAL A 234 0.44 31.59 -11.98
C VAL A 234 0.27 33.07 -11.60
N GLU A 235 0.25 33.95 -12.61
CA GLU A 235 0.08 35.39 -12.38
C GLU A 235 -1.24 35.67 -11.63
N GLY A 236 -1.15 36.42 -10.52
CA GLY A 236 -2.30 36.74 -9.68
C GLY A 236 -2.88 35.56 -8.89
N VAL A 237 -2.12 34.48 -8.68
CA VAL A 237 -2.57 33.32 -7.91
C VAL A 237 -3.09 33.75 -6.53
N THR A 238 -4.27 33.25 -6.18
CA THR A 238 -4.89 33.50 -4.87
C THR A 238 -4.83 32.23 -4.03
N HIS A 239 -4.52 32.39 -2.74
CA HIS A 239 -4.50 31.33 -1.75
C HIS A 239 -5.48 31.69 -0.63
N SER A 240 -6.78 31.57 -0.89
CA SER A 240 -7.81 31.98 0.08
C SER A 240 -7.84 31.11 1.33
N GLY A 241 -7.35 29.87 1.22
CA GLY A 241 -7.42 28.88 2.30
C GLY A 241 -8.88 28.47 2.57
N PRO A 242 -9.24 28.13 3.82
CA PRO A 242 -10.56 27.56 4.09
C PRO A 242 -11.67 28.61 4.04
N SER A 243 -12.35 28.68 2.89
CA SER A 243 -13.48 29.59 2.66
C SER A 243 -14.83 29.05 3.17
N LYS A 244 -14.96 27.72 3.32
CA LYS A 244 -16.18 27.04 3.77
C LYS A 244 -15.85 25.87 4.68
N MET A 245 -16.63 25.70 5.76
CA MET A 245 -16.46 24.60 6.72
C MET A 245 -16.53 23.21 6.05
N VAL A 246 -17.43 23.04 5.08
CA VAL A 246 -17.56 21.77 4.34
C VAL A 246 -16.26 21.45 3.59
N LEU A 247 -15.62 22.43 2.94
CA LEU A 247 -14.35 22.24 2.25
C LEU A 247 -13.24 21.87 3.22
N TYR A 248 -13.18 22.53 4.38
CA TYR A 248 -12.21 22.23 5.42
C TYR A 248 -12.30 20.75 5.87
N PHE A 249 -13.48 20.26 6.24
CA PHE A 249 -13.62 18.87 6.67
C PHE A 249 -13.46 17.86 5.52
N THR A 250 -13.86 18.22 4.30
CA THR A 250 -13.66 17.37 3.12
C THR A 250 -12.18 17.19 2.81
N GLY A 251 -11.42 18.29 2.84
CA GLY A 251 -9.97 18.25 2.65
C GLY A 251 -9.27 17.45 3.73
N ALA A 252 -9.64 17.66 5.01
CA ALA A 252 -9.07 16.90 6.12
C ALA A 252 -9.35 15.40 5.98
N THR A 253 -10.56 15.01 5.56
CA THR A 253 -10.94 13.61 5.35
C THR A 253 -10.17 12.97 4.20
N ASN A 254 -9.90 13.72 3.11
CA ASN A 254 -9.08 13.23 2.02
C ASN A 254 -7.61 13.03 2.45
N ILE A 255 -7.07 13.91 3.31
CA ILE A 255 -5.74 13.67 3.91
C ILE A 255 -5.76 12.44 4.81
N LEU A 256 -6.79 12.28 5.66
CA LEU A 256 -6.94 11.11 6.53
C LEU A 256 -6.93 9.79 5.72
N TYR A 257 -7.58 9.77 4.56
CA TYR A 257 -7.59 8.60 3.67
C TYR A 257 -6.17 8.17 3.23
N THR A 258 -5.23 9.10 3.08
CA THR A 258 -3.80 8.82 2.75
C THR A 258 -3.16 7.85 3.74
N PHE A 259 -3.52 7.95 5.02
CA PHE A 259 -2.94 7.13 6.09
C PHE A 259 -3.89 6.02 6.57
N GLY A 260 -4.96 5.74 5.82
CA GLY A 260 -6.05 4.81 6.20
C GLY A 260 -5.87 3.35 5.76
N GLY A 261 -4.68 2.94 5.31
CA GLY A 261 -4.41 1.61 4.74
C GLY A 261 -4.41 0.44 5.74
N HIS A 262 -5.12 0.54 6.87
CA HIS A 262 -5.03 -0.41 7.98
C HIS A 262 -5.68 -1.77 7.71
N ALA A 263 -6.67 -1.82 6.80
CA ALA A 263 -7.39 -3.04 6.43
C ALA A 263 -6.48 -4.22 6.07
N VAL A 264 -5.35 -3.95 5.41
CA VAL A 264 -4.42 -4.98 4.92
C VAL A 264 -3.22 -5.22 5.85
N THR A 265 -3.10 -4.47 6.94
CA THR A 265 -1.89 -4.49 7.80
C THR A 265 -1.68 -5.83 8.48
N VAL A 266 -2.76 -6.50 8.92
CA VAL A 266 -2.68 -7.82 9.56
C VAL A 266 -2.14 -8.88 8.61
N GLU A 267 -2.53 -8.81 7.34
CA GLU A 267 -2.12 -9.79 6.35
C GLU A 267 -0.67 -9.57 5.93
N ILE A 268 -0.25 -8.30 5.80
CA ILE A 268 1.17 -7.96 5.60
C ILE A 268 2.00 -8.47 6.77
N MET A 269 1.55 -8.25 8.01
CA MET A 269 2.21 -8.77 9.21
C MET A 269 2.29 -10.29 9.22
N HIS A 270 1.23 -10.97 8.77
CA HIS A 270 1.22 -12.42 8.70
C HIS A 270 2.22 -12.96 7.68
N ALA A 271 2.39 -12.29 6.55
CA ALA A 271 3.39 -12.65 5.55
C ALA A 271 4.84 -12.38 5.99
N MET A 272 5.08 -11.64 7.08
CA MET A 272 6.43 -11.33 7.56
C MET A 272 7.07 -12.48 8.33
N TRP A 273 8.39 -12.65 8.16
CA TRP A 273 9.18 -13.54 9.01
C TRP A 273 9.24 -13.07 10.47
N LYS A 274 9.24 -11.75 10.72
CA LYS A 274 9.32 -11.14 12.06
C LYS A 274 8.25 -10.06 12.24
N PRO A 275 6.98 -10.43 12.49
CA PRO A 275 5.85 -9.50 12.54
C PRO A 275 6.00 -8.38 13.59
N GLN A 276 6.76 -8.60 14.67
CA GLN A 276 6.99 -7.61 15.74
C GLN A 276 7.73 -6.36 15.25
N LYS A 277 8.44 -6.46 14.13
CA LYS A 277 9.13 -5.33 13.50
C LYS A 277 8.19 -4.41 12.73
N PHE A 278 6.95 -4.85 12.45
CA PHE A 278 6.01 -4.14 11.59
C PHE A 278 5.75 -2.69 12.02
N LYS A 279 5.63 -2.43 13.32
CA LYS A 279 5.44 -1.08 13.85
C LYS A 279 6.49 -0.05 13.37
N LEU A 280 7.76 -0.44 13.32
CA LEU A 280 8.84 0.43 12.86
C LEU A 280 8.85 0.54 11.33
N ILE A 281 8.48 -0.53 10.64
CA ILE A 281 8.38 -0.58 9.19
C ILE A 281 7.28 0.35 8.70
N TYR A 282 6.11 0.29 9.34
CA TYR A 282 4.98 1.15 9.00
C TYR A 282 5.33 2.61 9.25
N LEU A 283 5.97 2.93 10.38
CA LEU A 283 6.46 4.29 10.65
C LEU A 283 7.46 4.76 9.59
N ALA A 284 8.43 3.92 9.21
CA ALA A 284 9.39 4.24 8.16
C ALA A 284 8.72 4.43 6.79
N ALA A 285 7.70 3.63 6.47
CA ALA A 285 6.89 3.81 5.27
C ALA A 285 6.14 5.14 5.33
N THR A 286 5.51 5.48 6.44
CA THR A 286 4.81 6.77 6.61
C THR A 286 5.75 7.96 6.49
N LEU A 287 6.96 7.90 7.07
CA LEU A 287 7.97 8.96 6.90
C LEU A 287 8.38 9.13 5.44
N TYR A 288 8.58 8.04 4.72
CA TYR A 288 8.85 8.08 3.29
C TYR A 288 7.66 8.67 2.51
N VAL A 289 6.43 8.26 2.81
CA VAL A 289 5.22 8.78 2.18
C VAL A 289 5.11 10.29 2.37
N LEU A 290 5.42 10.81 3.55
CA LEU A 290 5.48 12.25 3.80
C LEU A 290 6.47 12.99 2.88
N THR A 291 7.58 12.35 2.48
CA THR A 291 8.52 12.93 1.50
C THR A 291 7.93 13.03 0.09
N LEU A 292 6.94 12.20 -0.24
CA LEU A 292 6.24 12.28 -1.52
C LEU A 292 5.07 13.26 -1.43
N THR A 293 4.26 13.16 -0.38
CA THR A 293 2.98 13.85 -0.25
C THR A 293 3.11 15.30 0.18
N LEU A 294 4.05 15.67 1.06
CA LEU A 294 4.21 17.06 1.49
C LEU A 294 4.78 17.94 0.37
N PRO A 295 5.91 17.61 -0.28
CA PRO A 295 6.47 18.48 -1.32
C PRO A 295 5.55 18.61 -2.53
N SER A 296 4.93 17.50 -2.97
CA SER A 296 4.04 17.53 -4.13
C SER A 296 2.77 18.36 -3.86
N ALA A 297 2.11 18.16 -2.71
CA ALA A 297 0.92 18.92 -2.35
C ALA A 297 1.23 20.40 -2.17
N ALA A 298 2.31 20.72 -1.44
CA ALA A 298 2.71 22.09 -1.16
C ALA A 298 3.14 22.83 -2.43
N ALA A 299 3.97 22.22 -3.29
CA ALA A 299 4.46 22.86 -4.51
C ALA A 299 3.32 23.14 -5.51
N VAL A 300 2.44 22.16 -5.75
CA VAL A 300 1.30 22.33 -6.66
C VAL A 300 0.32 23.36 -6.10
N TYR A 301 0.02 23.31 -4.80
CA TYR A 301 -0.83 24.34 -4.17
C TYR A 301 -0.19 25.73 -4.21
N TRP A 302 1.11 25.84 -3.97
CA TRP A 302 1.84 27.09 -4.07
C TRP A 302 1.78 27.69 -5.47
N ALA A 303 1.94 26.86 -6.51
CA ALA A 303 1.94 27.30 -7.91
C ALA A 303 0.54 27.71 -8.41
N PHE A 304 -0.51 26.97 -8.04
CA PHE A 304 -1.84 27.11 -8.64
C PHE A 304 -2.94 27.64 -7.71
N GLY A 305 -2.73 27.61 -6.40
CA GLY A 305 -3.65 28.16 -5.40
C GLY A 305 -5.09 27.67 -5.54
N ASP A 306 -6.03 28.60 -5.56
CA ASP A 306 -7.47 28.34 -5.60
C ASP A 306 -7.97 27.74 -6.91
N ALA A 307 -7.18 27.76 -8.00
CA ALA A 307 -7.54 27.08 -9.25
C ALA A 307 -7.77 25.56 -9.05
N LEU A 308 -7.11 24.99 -8.04
CA LEU A 308 -7.29 23.60 -7.63
C LEU A 308 -8.70 23.33 -7.09
N LEU A 309 -9.44 24.32 -6.58
CA LEU A 309 -10.79 24.13 -6.05
C LEU A 309 -11.78 23.63 -7.11
N ASP A 310 -11.55 24.00 -8.38
CA ASP A 310 -12.33 23.55 -9.54
C ASP A 310 -11.68 22.37 -10.27
N HIS A 311 -10.47 21.96 -9.83
CA HIS A 311 -9.59 21.03 -10.51
C HIS A 311 -8.99 20.02 -9.52
N SER A 312 -9.79 19.03 -9.12
CA SER A 312 -9.40 18.08 -8.06
C SER A 312 -8.23 17.15 -8.40
N ASN A 313 -7.88 16.98 -9.68
CA ASN A 313 -6.74 16.19 -10.13
C ASN A 313 -5.58 17.12 -10.53
N ALA A 314 -4.44 17.00 -9.85
CA ALA A 314 -3.25 17.83 -10.06
C ALA A 314 -2.76 17.89 -11.53
N PHE A 315 -2.93 16.82 -12.32
CA PHE A 315 -2.51 16.81 -13.71
C PHE A 315 -3.28 17.78 -14.61
N SER A 316 -4.44 18.25 -14.17
CA SER A 316 -5.29 19.15 -14.96
C SER A 316 -4.71 20.55 -15.12
N LEU A 317 -3.89 21.00 -14.17
CA LEU A 317 -3.30 22.35 -14.17
C LEU A 317 -1.86 22.37 -14.69
N LEU A 318 -1.20 21.21 -14.75
CA LEU A 318 0.15 21.11 -15.30
C LEU A 318 0.13 21.05 -16.84
N PRO A 319 1.07 21.76 -17.50
CA PRO A 319 1.12 21.82 -18.96
C PRO A 319 1.42 20.44 -19.59
N ARG A 320 0.83 20.19 -20.77
CA ARG A 320 1.08 18.94 -21.52
C ARG A 320 2.56 18.81 -21.89
N SER A 321 3.15 17.68 -21.54
CA SER A 321 4.55 17.33 -21.84
C SER A 321 4.73 15.82 -21.81
N GLY A 322 5.79 15.29 -22.43
CA GLY A 322 6.09 13.86 -22.36
C GLY A 322 6.30 13.35 -20.92
N PHE A 323 6.86 14.19 -20.04
CA PHE A 323 7.04 13.85 -18.62
C PHE A 323 5.70 13.78 -17.86
N ARG A 324 4.78 14.70 -18.16
CA ARG A 324 3.41 14.66 -17.65
C ARG A 324 2.71 13.39 -18.09
N ASP A 325 2.74 13.10 -19.38
CA ASP A 325 2.00 11.99 -19.96
C ASP A 325 2.55 10.65 -19.44
N ALA A 326 3.88 10.56 -19.25
CA ALA A 326 4.49 9.44 -18.53
C ALA A 326 3.97 9.31 -17.09
N ALA A 327 3.85 10.41 -16.33
CA ALA A 327 3.30 10.37 -14.98
C ALA A 327 1.83 9.91 -14.96
N VAL A 328 1.03 10.38 -15.92
CA VAL A 328 -0.37 9.98 -16.07
C VAL A 328 -0.49 8.48 -16.38
N VAL A 329 0.33 7.96 -17.31
CA VAL A 329 0.35 6.52 -17.64
C VAL A 329 0.80 5.68 -16.45
N LEU A 330 1.86 6.08 -15.75
CA LEU A 330 2.36 5.37 -14.57
C LEU A 330 1.31 5.34 -13.46
N MET A 331 0.61 6.45 -13.21
CA MET A 331 -0.51 6.45 -12.28
C MET A 331 -1.62 5.51 -12.76
N LEU A 332 -2.03 5.58 -14.02
CA LEU A 332 -3.08 4.72 -14.56
C LEU A 332 -2.77 3.22 -14.35
N VAL A 333 -1.52 2.80 -14.60
CA VAL A 333 -1.07 1.43 -14.31
C VAL A 333 -1.12 1.13 -12.80
N HIS A 334 -0.67 2.06 -11.96
CA HIS A 334 -0.76 1.94 -10.51
C HIS A 334 -2.20 1.73 -10.01
N GLN A 335 -3.15 2.55 -10.48
CA GLN A 335 -4.56 2.44 -10.07
C GLN A 335 -5.18 1.13 -10.53
N PHE A 336 -4.82 0.65 -11.72
CA PHE A 336 -5.28 -0.65 -12.20
C PHE A 336 -4.81 -1.79 -11.29
N ILE A 337 -3.54 -1.78 -10.88
CA ILE A 337 -2.98 -2.75 -9.91
C ILE A 337 -3.69 -2.63 -8.55
N THR A 338 -3.90 -1.40 -8.07
CA THR A 338 -4.56 -1.16 -6.77
C THR A 338 -6.02 -1.62 -6.77
N PHE A 339 -6.74 -1.43 -7.88
CA PHE A 339 -8.08 -1.97 -8.07
C PHE A 339 -8.06 -3.50 -7.98
N GLY A 340 -7.11 -4.15 -8.68
CA GLY A 340 -6.94 -5.60 -8.63
C GLY A 340 -6.79 -6.11 -7.20
N PHE A 341 -5.96 -5.46 -6.37
CA PHE A 341 -5.79 -5.81 -4.96
C PHE A 341 -7.03 -5.58 -4.09
N ALA A 342 -7.82 -4.53 -4.37
CA ALA A 342 -9.04 -4.26 -3.63
C ALA A 342 -10.20 -5.21 -4.01
N CYS A 343 -10.19 -5.74 -5.23
CA CYS A 343 -11.22 -6.64 -5.75
C CYS A 343 -10.89 -8.14 -5.64
N THR A 344 -9.62 -8.51 -5.40
CA THR A 344 -9.29 -9.91 -5.13
C THR A 344 -9.86 -10.27 -3.76
N PRO A 345 -10.78 -11.25 -3.68
CA PRO A 345 -11.53 -11.47 -2.46
C PRO A 345 -10.60 -11.97 -1.34
N GLU A 346 -10.93 -11.54 -0.12
CA GLU A 346 -10.37 -12.03 1.14
C GLU A 346 -10.35 -13.58 1.22
N SER A 347 -11.19 -14.26 0.44
CA SER A 347 -11.30 -15.73 0.34
C SER A 347 -10.35 -16.41 -0.64
N ASP A 348 -9.71 -15.70 -1.58
CA ASP A 348 -8.78 -16.30 -2.57
C ASP A 348 -7.32 -16.34 -2.09
N ARG A 349 -7.06 -15.87 -0.87
CA ARG A 349 -5.79 -16.11 -0.16
C ARG A 349 -5.71 -17.50 0.48
N VAL A 350 -6.69 -18.36 0.19
CA VAL A 350 -6.96 -19.65 0.85
C VAL A 350 -6.79 -20.84 -0.10
N LEU A 351 -6.16 -20.68 -1.27
CA LEU A 351 -5.81 -21.81 -2.15
C LEU A 351 -4.32 -21.91 -2.42
#